data_AF-A0A1I5SH22-F1
#
_entry.id   AF-A0A1I5SH22-F1
#
_cell.length_a   1.000
_cell.length_b   1.000
_cell.length_c   1.000
_cell.angle_alpha   90.00
_cell.angle_beta   90.00
_cell.angle_gamma   90.00
#
_symmetry.space_group_name_H-M   'P 1'
#
loop_
_entity.id
_entity.type
_entity.pdbx_description
1 polymer ?
#
loop_
_entity_poly.entity_id
_entity_poly.type
_entity_poly.pdbx_seq_one_letter_code
_entity_poly.pdbx_strand_id
1 'polypeptide(L)'
;MREASPAASDFISYKVDLQQAELKLYWKDEHNQRFKSLQNLKEQLETQGQKLVFAMNGGMFKADYSPQGLFIQRGIKITSLDTAAGDGNFYLRPNGVFYTTINKKAYVCRTQDFVGAKDVAYATQSGPLLVIDGKIHPAFKQGSTNLHIRNGVGILPDNRIILAMSKSKISLFDFATYFKQAGCKNALYLDGFVSRTYLPSEGWLQTDGDFGVIIGITTAKP
;
A
#
# COMPACT_ATOMS: atom_id res chain seq x y z
N MET A 1 27.76 -14.42 10.45
CA MET A 1 27.48 -13.03 10.88
C MET A 1 25.97 -12.89 11.04
N ARG A 2 25.47 -12.37 12.17
CA ARG A 2 24.04 -12.05 12.29
C ARG A 2 23.78 -10.84 11.39
N GLU A 3 22.97 -11.02 10.33
CA GLU A 3 22.43 -9.87 9.61
C GLU A 3 21.62 -9.04 10.62
N ALA A 4 22.01 -7.78 10.80
CA ALA A 4 21.33 -6.87 11.71
C ALA A 4 19.88 -6.66 11.23
N SER A 5 18.93 -6.57 12.16
CA SER A 5 17.56 -6.20 11.81
C SER A 5 17.55 -4.84 11.10
N PRO A 6 16.69 -4.65 10.10
CA PRO A 6 16.65 -3.40 9.35
C PRO A 6 16.34 -2.22 10.26
N ALA A 7 17.07 -1.12 10.09
CA ALA A 7 16.89 0.11 10.85
C ALA A 7 15.79 0.97 10.23
N ALA A 8 15.14 1.84 11.02
CA ALA A 8 14.12 2.75 10.50
C ALA A 8 14.66 3.68 9.38
N SER A 9 15.97 4.00 9.41
CA SER A 9 16.67 4.79 8.39
C SER A 9 16.70 4.12 7.01
N ASP A 10 16.50 2.80 6.95
CA ASP A 10 16.52 2.01 5.71
C ASP A 10 15.23 2.14 4.90
N PHE A 11 14.24 2.87 5.43
CA PHE A 11 12.92 3.05 4.83
C PHE A 11 12.62 4.52 4.55
N ILE A 12 11.85 4.75 3.50
CA ILE A 12 11.05 5.98 3.34
C ILE A 12 9.66 5.63 3.85
N SER A 13 9.17 6.39 4.83
CA SER A 13 7.86 6.14 5.43
C SER A 13 7.07 7.40 5.67
N TYR A 14 5.75 7.30 5.58
CA TYR A 14 4.83 8.39 5.82
C TYR A 14 3.68 7.92 6.71
N LYS A 15 3.43 8.66 7.78
CA LYS A 15 2.33 8.38 8.71
C LYS A 15 1.15 9.26 8.36
N VAL A 16 -0.02 8.65 8.21
CA VAL A 16 -1.26 9.34 7.85
C VAL A 16 -2.25 9.25 9.00
N ASP A 17 -2.73 10.41 9.44
CA ASP A 17 -3.93 10.52 10.26
C ASP A 17 -5.10 10.92 9.35
N LEU A 18 -6.07 10.02 9.19
CA LEU A 18 -7.26 10.27 8.35
C LEU A 18 -8.16 11.39 8.89
N GLN A 19 -7.98 11.81 10.14
CA GLN A 19 -8.66 12.99 10.68
C GLN A 19 -8.10 14.29 10.07
N GLN A 20 -6.83 14.30 9.69
CA GLN A 20 -6.10 15.51 9.25
C GLN A 20 -5.79 15.54 7.75
N ALA A 21 -5.75 14.38 7.09
CA ALA A 21 -5.38 14.26 5.69
C ALA A 21 -6.31 13.33 4.92
N GLU A 22 -6.39 13.54 3.60
CA GLU A 22 -7.15 12.68 2.70
C GLU A 22 -6.23 11.66 2.04
N LEU A 23 -6.40 10.38 2.40
CA LEU A 23 -5.83 9.27 1.65
C LEU A 23 -6.84 8.78 0.62
N LYS A 24 -6.41 8.72 -0.64
CA LYS A 24 -7.21 8.20 -1.75
C LYS A 24 -6.45 7.11 -2.49
N LEU A 25 -7.20 6.14 -3.02
CA LEU A 25 -6.70 5.20 -4.01
C LEU A 25 -7.11 5.68 -5.40
N TYR A 26 -6.18 5.58 -6.34
CA TYR A 26 -6.34 6.00 -7.72
C TYR A 26 -6.05 4.83 -8.64
N TRP A 27 -6.84 4.67 -9.71
CA TRP A 27 -6.55 3.75 -10.81
C TRP A 27 -6.63 4.47 -12.15
N LYS A 28 -7.80 5.05 -12.41
CA LYS A 28 -8.12 5.78 -13.63
C LYS A 28 -8.71 7.13 -13.33
N ASP A 29 -8.51 8.04 -14.28
CA ASP A 29 -9.14 9.36 -14.31
C ASP A 29 -10.61 9.29 -14.73
N GLU A 30 -11.25 10.45 -14.77
CA GLU A 30 -12.61 10.69 -15.25
C GLU A 30 -12.84 10.30 -16.72
N HIS A 31 -11.78 10.19 -17.53
CA HIS A 31 -11.82 9.76 -18.92
C HIS A 31 -11.48 8.27 -19.09
N ASN A 32 -11.48 7.51 -17.98
CA ASN A 32 -11.17 6.07 -17.93
C ASN A 32 -9.73 5.74 -18.42
N GLN A 33 -8.83 6.72 -18.41
CA GLN A 33 -7.41 6.56 -18.69
C GLN A 33 -6.66 6.25 -17.39
N ARG A 34 -5.68 5.35 -17.46
CA ARG A 34 -4.81 5.07 -16.30
C ARG A 34 -3.88 6.26 -16.05
N PHE A 35 -3.63 6.53 -14.77
CA PHE A 35 -2.56 7.47 -14.38
C PHE A 35 -1.19 6.98 -14.81
N LYS A 36 -0.91 5.67 -14.72
CA LYS A 36 0.39 5.03 -15.00
C LYS A 36 1.51 5.45 -14.02
N SER A 37 1.84 6.73 -13.93
CA SER A 37 2.96 7.24 -13.11
C SER A 37 2.48 8.13 -11.98
N LEU A 38 3.35 8.34 -10.98
CA LEU A 38 3.08 9.31 -9.91
C LEU A 38 3.12 10.75 -10.45
N GLN A 39 3.89 11.01 -11.52
CA GLN A 39 3.94 12.29 -12.22
C GLN A 39 2.58 12.66 -12.80
N ASN A 40 1.95 11.75 -13.54
CA ASN A 40 0.65 12.01 -14.17
C ASN A 40 -0.44 12.26 -13.12
N LEU A 41 -0.42 11.49 -12.02
CA LEU A 41 -1.32 11.73 -10.89
C LEU A 41 -1.08 13.11 -10.28
N LYS A 42 0.18 13.49 -10.05
CA LYS A 42 0.55 14.79 -9.49
C LYS A 42 0.02 15.93 -10.37
N GLU A 43 0.29 15.88 -11.68
CA GLU A 43 -0.12 16.90 -12.64
C GLU A 43 -1.64 17.05 -12.68
N GLN A 44 -2.38 15.95 -12.74
CA GLN A 44 -3.84 15.99 -12.73
C GLN A 44 -4.40 16.55 -11.41
N LEU A 45 -3.80 16.22 -10.26
CA LEU A 45 -4.24 16.80 -8.99
C LEU A 45 -3.95 18.31 -8.92
N GLU A 46 -2.85 18.77 -9.50
CA GLU A 46 -2.50 20.18 -9.56
C GLU A 46 -3.48 20.99 -10.41
N THR A 47 -4.00 20.45 -11.52
CA THR A 47 -5.07 21.11 -12.29
C THR A 47 -6.38 21.21 -11.51
N GLN A 48 -6.59 20.33 -10.53
CA GLN A 48 -7.74 20.32 -9.61
C GLN A 48 -7.51 21.16 -8.34
N GLY A 49 -6.42 21.93 -8.26
CA GLY A 49 -6.10 22.74 -7.08
C GLY A 49 -5.73 21.92 -5.84
N GLN A 50 -5.31 20.66 -6.01
CA GLN A 50 -4.86 19.80 -4.93
C GLN A 50 -3.34 19.66 -4.96
N LYS A 51 -2.72 19.59 -3.79
CA LYS A 51 -1.28 19.32 -3.66
C LYS A 51 -1.09 17.86 -3.25
N LEU A 52 -0.36 17.11 -4.07
CA LEU A 52 0.10 15.76 -3.70
C LEU A 52 1.26 15.88 -2.71
N VAL A 53 1.08 15.41 -1.49
CA VAL A 53 2.11 15.47 -0.42
C VAL A 53 2.81 14.13 -0.21
N PHE A 54 2.16 13.04 -0.61
CA PHE A 54 2.75 11.71 -0.64
C PHE A 54 2.11 10.88 -1.74
N ALA A 55 2.89 10.04 -2.43
CA ALA A 55 2.34 8.97 -3.26
C ALA A 55 3.24 7.73 -3.30
N MET A 56 2.63 6.57 -3.50
CA MET A 56 3.33 5.33 -3.85
C MET A 56 2.43 4.44 -4.69
N ASN A 57 3.00 3.49 -5.43
CA ASN A 57 2.19 2.45 -6.05
C ASN A 57 1.47 1.61 -4.97
N GLY A 58 0.23 1.20 -5.28
CA GLY A 58 -0.68 0.52 -4.36
C GLY A 58 -0.70 -0.98 -4.54
N GLY A 59 -1.88 -1.59 -4.45
CA GLY A 59 -2.04 -3.04 -4.61
C GLY A 59 -1.63 -3.55 -6.00
N MET A 60 -1.44 -4.87 -6.06
CA MET A 60 -1.03 -5.57 -7.28
C MET A 60 -2.06 -5.44 -8.39
N PHE A 61 -1.60 -5.58 -9.63
CA PHE A 61 -2.41 -5.47 -10.83
C PHE A 61 -2.07 -6.58 -11.84
N LYS A 62 -3.00 -6.84 -12.76
CA LYS A 62 -2.88 -7.83 -13.83
C LYS A 62 -2.07 -7.29 -15.02
N ALA A 63 -1.76 -8.12 -16.00
CA ALA A 63 -1.05 -7.69 -17.21
C ALA A 63 -1.74 -6.56 -18.00
N ASP A 64 -3.07 -6.43 -17.87
CA ASP A 64 -3.87 -5.34 -18.45
C ASP A 64 -3.94 -4.08 -17.55
N TYR A 65 -3.20 -4.08 -16.43
CA TYR A 65 -3.15 -3.06 -15.40
C TYR A 65 -4.48 -2.84 -14.64
N SER A 66 -5.42 -3.77 -14.73
CA SER A 66 -6.55 -3.81 -13.81
C SER A 66 -6.12 -4.28 -12.41
N PRO A 67 -6.73 -3.79 -11.33
CA PRO A 67 -6.42 -4.26 -9.97
C PRO A 67 -6.57 -5.79 -9.86
N GLN A 68 -5.59 -6.45 -9.24
CA GLN A 68 -5.69 -7.86 -8.90
C GLN A 68 -6.52 -7.99 -7.62
N GLY A 69 -7.68 -8.64 -7.72
CA GLY A 69 -8.62 -8.77 -6.61
C GLY A 69 -9.39 -7.50 -6.29
N LEU A 70 -9.87 -7.37 -5.04
CA LEU A 70 -10.78 -6.31 -4.64
C LEU A 70 -10.18 -4.92 -4.88
N PHE A 71 -10.94 -4.06 -5.54
CA PHE A 71 -10.67 -2.62 -5.60
C PHE A 71 -11.96 -1.83 -5.41
N ILE A 72 -11.94 -0.92 -4.44
CA ILE A 72 -13.01 0.01 -4.15
C ILE A 72 -12.44 1.41 -4.23
N GLN A 73 -13.09 2.28 -5.01
CA GLN A 73 -12.71 3.68 -5.16
C GLN A 73 -13.95 4.55 -4.93
N ARG A 74 -13.90 5.42 -3.91
CA ARG A 74 -15.02 6.30 -3.53
C ARG A 74 -16.32 5.53 -3.26
N GLY A 75 -16.23 4.42 -2.54
CA GLY A 75 -17.38 3.55 -2.23
C GLY A 75 -17.86 2.67 -3.38
N ILE A 76 -17.34 2.85 -4.59
CA ILE A 76 -17.72 2.05 -5.75
C ILE A 76 -16.77 0.85 -5.85
N LYS A 77 -17.34 -0.35 -5.77
CA LYS A 77 -16.61 -1.60 -6.02
C LYS A 77 -16.39 -1.76 -7.52
N ILE A 78 -15.13 -1.75 -7.92
CA ILE A 78 -14.70 -1.83 -9.32
C ILE A 78 -14.33 -3.26 -9.69
N THR A 79 -13.59 -3.95 -8.82
CA THR A 79 -13.24 -5.37 -8.97
C THR A 79 -13.61 -6.15 -7.72
N SER A 80 -13.99 -7.41 -7.89
CA SER A 80 -14.39 -8.29 -6.79
C SER A 80 -13.19 -8.85 -6.02
N LEU A 81 -13.43 -9.23 -4.77
CA LEU A 81 -12.47 -9.96 -3.95
C LEU A 81 -12.04 -11.24 -4.66
N ASP A 82 -10.72 -11.45 -4.74
CA ASP A 82 -10.13 -12.66 -5.30
C ASP A 82 -9.79 -13.63 -4.16
N THR A 83 -10.43 -14.80 -4.20
CA THR A 83 -10.24 -15.88 -3.20
C THR A 83 -9.62 -17.12 -3.83
N ALA A 84 -9.16 -17.03 -5.08
CA ALA A 84 -8.56 -18.12 -5.80
C ALA A 84 -7.22 -18.55 -5.16
N ALA A 85 -6.76 -19.72 -5.56
CA ALA A 85 -5.39 -20.14 -5.35
C ALA A 85 -4.59 -19.86 -6.63
N GLY A 86 -3.29 -19.61 -6.48
CA GLY A 86 -2.40 -19.31 -7.57
C GLY A 86 -0.97 -19.12 -7.07
N ASP A 87 -0.10 -18.68 -7.97
CA ASP A 87 1.33 -18.51 -7.71
C ASP A 87 1.73 -17.06 -7.48
N GLY A 88 2.80 -16.87 -6.72
CA GLY A 88 3.38 -15.56 -6.44
C GLY A 88 2.78 -14.86 -5.21
N ASN A 89 3.31 -13.67 -4.94
CA ASN A 89 3.06 -12.96 -3.67
C ASN A 89 1.57 -12.69 -3.40
N PHE A 90 0.79 -12.36 -4.44
CA PHE A 90 -0.65 -12.10 -4.29
C PHE A 90 -1.39 -13.29 -3.64
N TYR A 91 -1.06 -14.51 -4.04
CA TYR A 91 -1.72 -15.73 -3.58
C TYR A 91 -0.99 -16.40 -2.38
N LEU A 92 0.10 -15.81 -1.88
CA LEU A 92 0.79 -16.30 -0.68
C LEU A 92 -0.05 -16.02 0.56
N ARG A 93 -0.74 -17.06 1.06
CA ARG A 93 -1.69 -16.95 2.16
C ARG A 93 -1.00 -16.98 3.55
N PRO A 94 -1.53 -16.23 4.53
CA PRO A 94 -2.64 -15.28 4.40
C PRO A 94 -2.25 -14.01 3.62
N ASN A 95 -3.08 -13.66 2.64
CA ASN A 95 -3.09 -12.38 1.93
C ASN A 95 -4.23 -11.51 2.48
N GLY A 96 -4.39 -10.28 1.99
CA GLY A 96 -5.31 -9.36 2.67
C GLY A 96 -5.78 -8.15 1.87
N VAL A 97 -6.59 -7.37 2.56
CA VAL A 97 -7.19 -6.13 2.05
C VAL A 97 -6.78 -5.00 2.95
N PHE A 98 -6.22 -3.93 2.36
CA PHE A 98 -6.14 -2.63 2.99
C PHE A 98 -7.37 -1.83 2.59
N TYR A 99 -8.04 -1.23 3.57
CA TYR A 99 -9.19 -0.37 3.29
C TYR A 99 -9.33 0.78 4.29
N THR A 100 -9.97 1.85 3.83
CA THR A 100 -10.42 2.97 4.65
C THR A 100 -11.92 3.11 4.56
N THR A 101 -12.53 3.61 5.62
CA THR A 101 -13.97 3.79 5.74
C THR A 101 -14.39 5.25 5.61
N ILE A 102 -15.67 5.48 5.33
CA ILE A 102 -16.27 6.82 5.28
C ILE A 102 -16.13 7.58 6.60
N ASN A 103 -16.08 6.87 7.73
CA ASN A 103 -15.86 7.45 9.06
C ASN A 103 -14.37 7.60 9.43
N LYS A 104 -13.48 7.63 8.41
CA LYS A 104 -12.04 7.91 8.55
C LYS A 104 -11.33 6.91 9.48
N LYS A 105 -11.68 5.63 9.37
CA LYS A 105 -10.95 4.52 10.00
C LYS A 105 -10.20 3.72 8.94
N ALA A 106 -9.05 3.19 9.33
CA ALA A 106 -8.21 2.38 8.45
C ALA A 106 -8.04 0.96 9.01
N TYR A 107 -7.98 -0.01 8.10
CA TYR A 107 -7.88 -1.42 8.45
C TYR A 107 -7.00 -2.17 7.46
N VAL A 108 -6.32 -3.19 7.97
CA VAL A 108 -5.74 -4.28 7.19
C VAL A 108 -6.30 -5.57 7.77
N CYS A 109 -6.93 -6.40 6.94
CA CYS A 109 -7.49 -7.68 7.35
C CYS A 109 -7.11 -8.81 6.39
N ARG A 110 -7.30 -10.06 6.83
CA ARG A 110 -7.19 -11.22 5.95
C ARG A 110 -8.28 -11.16 4.88
N THR A 111 -8.00 -11.71 3.71
CA THR A 111 -8.96 -11.77 2.59
C THR A 111 -10.30 -12.35 3.03
N GLN A 112 -10.30 -13.47 3.77
CA GLN A 112 -11.52 -14.11 4.24
C GLN A 112 -12.31 -13.32 5.32
N ASP A 113 -11.65 -12.37 6.00
CA ASP A 113 -12.28 -11.56 7.03
C ASP A 113 -12.93 -10.29 6.45
N PHE A 114 -12.70 -10.01 5.16
CA PHE A 114 -13.29 -8.86 4.50
C PHE A 114 -14.78 -9.11 4.24
N VAL A 115 -15.62 -8.64 5.15
CA VAL A 115 -17.07 -8.61 5.00
C VAL A 115 -17.49 -7.25 4.40
N GLY A 116 -18.34 -7.29 3.39
CA GLY A 116 -18.55 -6.23 2.39
C GLY A 116 -18.87 -4.80 2.86
N ALA A 117 -18.91 -3.94 1.85
CA ALA A 117 -18.33 -2.60 1.79
C ALA A 117 -19.25 -1.41 2.13
N LYS A 118 -20.34 -1.57 2.90
CA LYS A 118 -21.34 -0.49 3.04
C LYS A 118 -20.72 0.85 3.49
N ASP A 119 -19.69 0.79 4.32
CA ASP A 119 -18.99 1.97 4.84
C ASP A 119 -17.55 2.11 4.33
N VAL A 120 -17.14 1.34 3.31
CA VAL A 120 -15.78 1.36 2.78
C VAL A 120 -15.64 2.46 1.74
N ALA A 121 -14.78 3.44 2.00
CA ALA A 121 -14.48 4.51 1.06
C ALA A 121 -13.48 4.05 -0.02
N TYR A 122 -12.42 3.37 0.40
CA TYR A 122 -11.39 2.86 -0.49
C TYR A 122 -10.91 1.49 -0.04
N ALA A 123 -10.61 0.60 -0.98
CA ALA A 123 -9.98 -0.68 -0.68
C ALA A 123 -9.08 -1.15 -1.83
N THR A 124 -8.00 -1.84 -1.47
CA THR A 124 -7.18 -2.60 -2.40
C THR A 124 -6.76 -3.92 -1.77
N GLN A 125 -6.96 -5.01 -2.51
CA GLN A 125 -6.45 -6.31 -2.16
C GLN A 125 -5.02 -6.46 -2.63
N SER A 126 -4.20 -7.10 -1.81
CA SER A 126 -2.84 -7.48 -2.19
C SER A 126 -2.37 -8.64 -1.33
N GLY A 127 -1.10 -9.00 -1.43
CA GLY A 127 -0.55 -10.08 -0.64
C GLY A 127 0.94 -10.25 -0.86
N PRO A 128 1.65 -10.83 0.12
CA PRO A 128 1.12 -11.40 1.37
C PRO A 128 0.78 -10.35 2.45
N LEU A 129 0.02 -10.74 3.48
CA LEU A 129 0.06 -10.00 4.74
C LEU A 129 1.45 -10.10 5.34
N LEU A 130 1.98 -8.98 5.82
CA LEU A 130 3.30 -8.89 6.45
C LEU A 130 3.25 -9.24 7.93
N VAL A 131 2.30 -8.62 8.63
CA VAL A 131 2.04 -8.83 10.05
C VAL A 131 0.56 -9.17 10.22
N ILE A 132 0.27 -10.21 10.99
CA ILE A 132 -1.08 -10.67 11.33
C ILE A 132 -1.16 -10.78 12.85
N ASP A 133 -2.05 -10.01 13.47
CA ASP A 133 -2.26 -10.00 14.93
C ASP A 133 -0.94 -9.85 15.73
N GLY A 134 -0.05 -8.98 15.25
CA GLY A 134 1.25 -8.68 15.86
C GLY A 134 2.34 -9.74 15.58
N LYS A 135 2.05 -10.78 14.78
CA LYS A 135 3.00 -11.83 14.40
C LYS A 135 3.43 -11.67 12.95
N ILE A 136 4.70 -11.93 12.67
CA ILE A 136 5.20 -11.98 11.29
C ILE A 136 4.55 -13.16 10.58
N HIS A 137 4.24 -12.96 9.30
CA HIS A 137 3.69 -13.99 8.43
C HIS A 137 4.50 -15.31 8.49
N PRO A 138 3.84 -16.47 8.67
CA PRO A 138 4.52 -17.72 8.97
C PRO A 138 5.36 -18.30 7.82
N ALA A 139 5.05 -17.94 6.56
CA ALA A 139 5.82 -18.41 5.41
C ALA A 139 7.15 -17.66 5.23
N PHE A 140 7.38 -16.55 5.96
CA PHE A 140 8.57 -15.74 5.78
C PHE A 140 9.76 -16.35 6.51
N LYS A 141 10.88 -16.45 5.80
CA LYS A 141 12.12 -17.01 6.31
C LYS A 141 13.12 -15.88 6.56
N GLN A 142 13.66 -15.83 7.78
CA GLN A 142 14.78 -14.97 8.10
C GLN A 142 15.99 -15.33 7.21
N GLY A 143 16.71 -14.33 6.70
CA GLY A 143 17.84 -14.54 5.79
C GLY A 143 17.44 -15.03 4.38
N SER A 144 16.19 -14.82 3.97
CA SER A 144 15.73 -15.17 2.63
C SER A 144 16.47 -14.36 1.55
N THR A 145 16.99 -15.05 0.54
CA THR A 145 17.69 -14.46 -0.61
C THR A 145 16.77 -13.81 -1.65
N ASN A 146 15.44 -13.94 -1.51
CA ASN A 146 14.47 -13.20 -2.32
C ASN A 146 14.43 -11.73 -1.87
N LEU A 147 15.24 -10.89 -2.52
CA LEU A 147 15.42 -9.49 -2.17
C LEU A 147 14.87 -8.57 -3.26
N HIS A 148 13.95 -7.69 -2.87
CA HIS A 148 13.35 -6.68 -3.75
C HIS A 148 13.23 -5.35 -3.01
N ILE A 149 13.10 -4.25 -3.74
CA ILE A 149 12.55 -3.03 -3.15
C ILE A 149 11.08 -3.33 -2.88
N ARG A 150 10.63 -3.10 -1.65
CA ARG A 150 9.29 -3.48 -1.19
C ARG A 150 8.55 -2.25 -0.70
N ASN A 151 7.25 -2.21 -0.93
CA ASN A 151 6.35 -1.25 -0.31
C ASN A 151 5.20 -1.97 0.42
N GLY A 152 4.56 -1.24 1.32
CA GLY A 152 3.53 -1.82 2.16
C GLY A 152 2.81 -0.77 2.99
N VAL A 153 1.73 -1.23 3.61
CA VAL A 153 0.86 -0.43 4.47
C VAL A 153 0.62 -1.16 5.78
N GLY A 154 0.72 -0.46 6.89
CA GLY A 154 0.44 -0.97 8.23
C GLY A 154 -0.50 -0.07 9.01
N ILE A 155 -1.20 -0.64 9.98
CA ILE A 155 -2.09 0.10 10.90
C ILE A 155 -1.45 0.17 12.28
N LEU A 156 -1.16 1.38 12.73
CA LEU A 156 -0.61 1.69 14.05
C LEU A 156 -1.68 1.54 15.16
N PRO A 157 -1.29 1.42 16.44
CA PRO A 157 -2.22 1.24 17.55
C PRO A 157 -3.27 2.35 17.70
N ASP A 158 -2.95 3.57 17.27
CA ASP A 158 -3.82 4.75 17.29
C ASP A 158 -4.66 4.92 16.01
N ASN A 159 -4.75 3.88 15.18
CA ASN A 159 -5.42 3.83 13.88
C ASN A 159 -4.81 4.73 12.78
N ARG A 160 -3.64 5.34 13.03
CA ARG A 160 -2.87 5.95 11.95
C ARG A 160 -2.34 4.89 11.00
N ILE A 161 -2.21 5.28 9.74
CA ILE A 161 -1.66 4.45 8.69
C ILE A 161 -0.17 4.73 8.61
N ILE A 162 0.66 3.71 8.45
CA ILE A 162 2.05 3.86 8.05
C ILE A 162 2.24 3.25 6.66
N LEU A 163 2.61 4.09 5.71
CA LEU A 163 2.99 3.71 4.36
C LEU A 163 4.51 3.70 4.31
N ALA A 164 5.12 2.63 3.80
CA ALA A 164 6.58 2.52 3.78
C ALA A 164 7.09 1.83 2.52
N MET A 165 8.28 2.24 2.09
CA MET A 165 9.07 1.62 1.04
C MET A 165 10.50 1.43 1.53
N SER A 166 11.11 0.27 1.27
CA SER A 166 12.53 0.07 1.54
C SER A 166 13.39 0.88 0.56
N LYS A 167 14.51 1.46 1.02
CA LYS A 167 15.46 2.19 0.17
C LYS A 167 16.36 1.23 -0.63
N SER A 168 16.54 0.03 -0.13
CA SER A 168 17.34 -1.04 -0.74
C SER A 168 16.54 -2.34 -0.85
N LYS A 169 17.12 -3.34 -1.53
CA LYS A 169 16.49 -4.66 -1.67
C LYS A 169 16.50 -5.39 -0.33
N ILE A 170 15.34 -5.89 0.08
CA ILE A 170 15.11 -6.52 1.38
C ILE A 170 14.21 -7.76 1.24
N SER A 171 14.28 -8.69 2.20
CA SER A 171 13.38 -9.85 2.23
C SER A 171 11.99 -9.46 2.75
N LEU A 172 10.97 -10.32 2.52
CA LEU A 172 9.65 -10.14 3.14
C LEU A 172 9.71 -10.22 4.67
N PHE A 173 10.61 -11.05 5.21
CA PHE A 173 10.78 -11.20 6.65
C PHE A 173 11.27 -9.91 7.31
N ASP A 174 12.31 -9.30 6.74
CA ASP A 174 12.89 -8.07 7.25
C ASP A 174 11.91 -6.89 7.07
N PHE A 175 11.17 -6.86 5.95
CA PHE A 175 10.14 -5.86 5.74
C PHE A 175 8.97 -5.99 6.73
N ALA A 176 8.52 -7.22 7.03
CA ALA A 176 7.54 -7.47 8.08
C ALA A 176 8.05 -7.10 9.48
N THR A 177 9.34 -7.32 9.73
CA THR A 177 10.00 -6.94 10.99
C THR A 177 9.91 -5.44 11.22
N TYR A 178 10.12 -4.62 10.18
CA TYR A 178 9.95 -3.16 10.27
C TYR A 178 8.55 -2.75 10.73
N PHE A 179 7.48 -3.25 10.09
CA PHE A 179 6.11 -2.91 10.50
C PHE A 179 5.78 -3.39 11.92
N LYS A 180 6.25 -4.58 12.29
CA LYS A 180 6.07 -5.12 13.64
C LYS A 180 6.77 -4.25 14.68
N GLN A 181 8.01 -3.83 14.43
CA GLN A 181 8.76 -2.93 15.32
C GLN A 181 8.13 -1.54 15.40
N ALA A 182 7.51 -1.05 14.32
CA ALA A 182 6.71 0.18 14.33
C ALA A 182 5.41 0.05 15.15
N GLY A 183 5.07 -1.15 15.64
CA GLY A 183 3.90 -1.41 16.48
C GLY A 183 2.64 -1.79 15.70
N CYS A 184 2.76 -2.09 14.40
CA CYS A 184 1.59 -2.50 13.61
C CYS A 184 1.09 -3.87 14.07
N LYS A 185 -0.20 -3.98 14.35
CA LYS A 185 -0.84 -5.28 14.56
C LYS A 185 -1.11 -6.00 13.25
N ASN A 186 -1.46 -5.27 12.21
CA ASN A 186 -1.69 -5.79 10.87
C ASN A 186 -0.97 -4.91 9.85
N ALA A 187 -0.31 -5.56 8.88
CA ALA A 187 0.36 -4.90 7.77
C ALA A 187 0.28 -5.75 6.51
N LEU A 188 0.26 -5.10 5.35
CA LEU A 188 0.04 -5.70 4.05
C LEU A 188 1.15 -5.28 3.09
N TYR A 189 1.72 -6.26 2.39
CA TYR A 189 2.61 -6.02 1.26
C TYR A 189 1.78 -5.58 0.06
N LEU A 190 2.26 -4.56 -0.65
CA LEU A 190 1.63 -4.01 -1.84
C LEU A 190 2.39 -4.49 -3.09
N ASP A 191 2.37 -3.75 -4.19
CA ASP A 191 3.12 -4.13 -5.39
C ASP A 191 4.63 -3.80 -5.29
N GLY A 192 5.47 -4.81 -5.51
CA GLY A 192 6.92 -4.65 -5.51
C GLY A 192 7.63 -5.18 -6.75
N PHE A 193 6.93 -5.35 -7.88
CA PHE A 193 7.63 -5.51 -9.16
C PHE A 193 8.44 -4.24 -9.48
N VAL A 194 7.82 -3.07 -9.27
CA VAL A 194 8.47 -1.76 -9.22
C VAL A 194 7.86 -0.98 -8.06
N SER A 195 8.63 -0.68 -7.02
CA SER A 195 8.18 0.24 -5.96
C SER A 195 8.74 1.64 -6.18
N ARG A 196 7.87 2.64 -6.08
CA ARG A 196 8.22 4.07 -6.11
C ARG A 196 7.51 4.81 -4.99
N THR A 197 8.16 5.84 -4.48
CA THR A 197 7.58 6.76 -3.52
C THR A 197 7.90 8.20 -3.92
N TYR A 198 6.89 9.06 -3.81
CA TYR A 198 7.01 10.51 -3.85
C TYR A 198 6.73 11.05 -2.45
N LEU A 199 7.72 11.67 -1.82
CA LEU A 199 7.65 12.33 -0.51
C LEU A 199 8.56 13.58 -0.51
N PRO A 200 8.07 14.72 -1.02
CA PRO A 200 8.88 15.92 -1.21
C PRO A 200 9.39 16.54 0.09
N SER A 201 8.70 16.37 1.23
CA SER A 201 9.17 16.88 2.52
C SER A 201 10.48 16.24 2.99
N GLU A 202 10.80 15.04 2.50
CA GLU A 202 12.02 14.29 2.79
C GLU A 202 13.01 14.33 1.61
N GLY A 203 12.75 15.17 0.59
CA GLY A 203 13.57 15.23 -0.63
C GLY A 203 13.51 13.97 -1.51
N TRP A 204 12.55 13.07 -1.27
CA TRP A 204 12.42 11.82 -2.03
C TRP A 204 11.41 12.00 -3.17
N LEU A 205 11.91 12.23 -4.40
CA LEU A 205 11.11 12.77 -5.51
C LEU A 205 10.89 11.79 -6.67
N GLN A 206 10.73 10.49 -6.41
CA GLN A 206 10.48 9.56 -7.51
C GLN A 206 9.06 9.77 -8.05
N THR A 207 8.93 10.14 -9.32
CA THR A 207 7.62 10.36 -9.96
C THR A 207 7.35 9.42 -11.14
N ASP A 208 8.31 8.56 -11.48
CA ASP A 208 8.22 7.57 -12.57
C ASP A 208 7.34 6.37 -12.19
N GLY A 209 7.13 5.49 -13.16
CA GLY A 209 6.45 4.20 -12.99
C GLY A 209 5.38 3.92 -14.03
N ASP A 210 4.89 2.68 -13.99
CA ASP A 210 3.72 2.23 -14.76
C ASP A 210 2.89 1.27 -13.91
N PHE A 211 1.96 1.84 -13.17
CA PHE A 211 1.21 1.20 -12.11
C PHE A 211 -0.27 1.03 -12.49
N GLY A 212 -0.89 0.01 -11.91
CA GLY A 212 -2.34 -0.09 -11.82
C GLY A 212 -2.89 0.85 -10.75
N VAL A 213 -2.75 0.47 -9.49
CA VAL A 213 -3.24 1.24 -8.34
C VAL A 213 -2.16 2.18 -7.81
N ILE A 214 -2.53 3.40 -7.44
CA ILE A 214 -1.67 4.37 -6.73
C ILE A 214 -2.36 4.79 -5.43
N ILE A 215 -1.59 4.86 -4.33
CA ILE A 215 -2.00 5.49 -3.07
C ILE A 215 -1.49 6.93 -3.11
N GLY A 216 -2.36 7.90 -2.88
CA GLY A 216 -1.97 9.31 -2.78
C GLY A 216 -2.58 9.97 -1.56
N ILE A 217 -1.80 10.86 -0.93
CA ILE A 217 -2.27 11.75 0.13
C ILE A 217 -2.22 13.17 -0.42
N THR A 218 -3.36 13.85 -0.33
CA THR A 218 -3.49 15.23 -0.79
C THR A 218 -3.86 16.17 0.36
N THR A 219 -3.46 17.42 0.20
CA THR A 219 -3.98 18.54 0.96
C THR A 219 -4.62 19.52 -0.01
N ALA A 220 -5.60 20.31 0.45
CA ALA A 220 -6.02 21.49 -0.29
C ALA A 220 -4.77 22.36 -0.56
N LYS A 221 -4.60 22.84 -1.78
CA LYS A 221 -3.58 23.84 -2.05
C LYS A 221 -4.02 25.13 -1.35
N PRO A 222 -3.14 25.79 -0.56
CA PRO A 222 -3.45 27.10 -0.01
C PRO A 222 -3.72 28.13 -1.11
#